data_AF-A0A7X7J5N2-F1
#
_entry.id   AF-A0A7X7J5N2-F1
#
_cell.length_a   1.000
_cell.length_b   1.000
_cell.length_c   1.000
_cell.angle_alpha   90.00
_cell.angle_beta   90.00
_cell.angle_gamma   90.00
#
_symmetry.space_group_name_H-M   'P 1'
#
loop_
_entity.id
_entity.type
_entity.pdbx_description
1 polymer ?
#
loop_
_entity_poly.entity_id
_entity_poly.type
_entity_poly.pdbx_seq_one_letter_code
_entity_poly.pdbx_strand_id
1 'polypeptide(L)'
;MPEEEKTRRIVALNRLQTEGSLQKNAAAIGEDQEVLVEEIMRDRGIVYARNDGNKIVTLALDGLRPGDFLNVRIMDATPHQLKGERK
;
A
#
# COMPACT_ATOMS: atom_id res chain seq x y z
N MET A 1 29.07 18.84 7.61
CA MET A 1 28.60 18.90 6.21
C MET A 1 27.61 20.06 6.09
N PRO A 2 27.65 20.85 5.00
CA PRO A 2 26.68 21.91 4.76
C PRO A 2 25.24 21.38 4.73
N GLU A 3 24.27 22.14 5.23
CA GLU A 3 22.86 21.72 5.29
C GLU A 3 22.25 21.46 3.90
N GLU A 4 22.67 22.23 2.89
CA GLU A 4 22.24 22.04 1.50
C GLU A 4 22.67 20.69 0.94
N GLU A 5 23.91 20.26 1.24
CA GLU A 5 24.44 18.99 0.76
C GLU A 5 23.79 17.80 1.47
N LYS A 6 23.44 17.93 2.76
CA LYS A 6 22.64 16.92 3.48
C LYS A 6 21.26 16.79 2.87
N THR A 7 20.59 17.91 2.62
CA THR A 7 19.25 17.95 2.03
C THR A 7 19.25 17.31 0.65
N ARG A 8 20.21 17.67 -0.21
CA ARG A 8 20.37 17.10 -1.56
C ARG A 8 20.50 15.58 -1.53
N ARG A 9 21.32 15.04 -0.62
CA ARG A 9 21.52 13.59 -0.47
C ARG A 9 20.26 12.87 0.01
N ILE A 10 19.55 13.45 0.98
CA ILE A 10 18.30 12.87 1.50
C ILE A 10 17.23 12.83 0.41
N VAL A 11 17.08 13.90 -0.38
CA VAL A 11 16.12 13.95 -1.48
C VAL A 11 16.46 12.93 -2.56
N ALA A 12 17.74 12.83 -2.95
CA ALA A 12 18.19 11.83 -3.94
C ALA A 12 17.95 10.40 -3.46
N LEU A 13 18.24 10.11 -2.19
CA LEU A 13 17.99 8.79 -1.59
C LEU A 13 16.50 8.46 -1.53
N ASN A 14 15.66 9.41 -1.10
CA ASN A 14 14.22 9.20 -1.07
C ASN A 14 13.67 8.89 -2.45
N ARG A 15 14.14 9.60 -3.49
CA ARG A 15 13.73 9.32 -4.88
C ARG A 15 14.05 7.89 -5.29
N LEU A 16 15.28 7.43 -5.04
CA LEU A 16 15.69 6.05 -5.35
C LEU A 16 14.85 5.02 -4.60
N GLN A 17 14.55 5.27 -3.32
CA GLN A 17 13.67 4.39 -2.55
C GLN A 17 12.25 4.36 -3.09
N THR A 18 11.68 5.51 -3.49
CA THR A 18 10.34 5.60 -4.07
C THR A 18 10.24 4.83 -5.38
N GLU A 19 11.23 4.97 -6.27
CA GLU A 19 11.30 4.25 -7.54
C GLU A 19 11.36 2.72 -7.31
N GLY A 20 12.23 2.27 -6.39
CA GLY A 20 12.33 0.85 -6.04
C GLY A 20 11.07 0.28 -5.37
N SER A 21 10.40 1.09 -4.54
CA SER A 21 9.15 0.70 -3.88
C SER A 21 8.02 0.56 -4.88
N LEU A 22 7.91 1.49 -5.83
CA LEU A 22 6.93 1.41 -6.92
C LEU A 22 7.14 0.16 -7.76
N GLN A 23 8.38 -0.14 -8.16
CA GLN A 23 8.68 -1.33 -8.96
C GLN A 23 8.26 -2.63 -8.25
N LYS A 24 8.57 -2.75 -6.96
CA LYS A 24 8.17 -3.92 -6.15
C LYS A 24 6.66 -4.02 -5.93
N ASN A 25 5.97 -2.89 -5.82
CA ASN A 25 4.53 -2.87 -5.64
C ASN A 25 3.81 -3.14 -6.97
N ALA A 26 4.31 -2.62 -8.08
CA ALA A 26 3.79 -2.87 -9.41
C ALA A 26 3.90 -4.36 -9.80
N ALA A 27 4.96 -5.05 -9.35
CA ALA A 27 5.10 -6.49 -9.56
C ALA A 27 3.99 -7.32 -8.88
N ALA A 28 3.36 -6.79 -7.83
CA ALA A 28 2.26 -7.45 -7.13
C ALA A 28 0.90 -7.28 -7.83
N ILE A 29 0.79 -6.42 -8.85
CA ILE A 29 -0.46 -6.23 -9.60
C ILE A 29 -0.81 -7.54 -10.30
N GLY A 30 -2.04 -8.01 -10.10
CA GLY A 30 -2.49 -9.29 -10.60
C GLY A 30 -2.09 -10.49 -9.73
N GLU A 31 -1.64 -10.27 -8.50
CA GLU A 31 -1.56 -11.32 -7.50
C GLU A 31 -2.83 -11.37 -6.63
N ASP A 32 -3.17 -12.55 -6.16
CA ASP A 32 -4.19 -12.75 -5.13
C ASP A 32 -3.45 -12.79 -3.78
N GLN A 33 -3.82 -11.91 -2.85
CA GLN A 33 -3.17 -11.80 -1.55
C GLN A 33 -4.20 -11.85 -0.43
N GLU A 34 -3.89 -12.56 0.65
CA GLU A 34 -4.67 -12.48 1.89
C GLU A 34 -4.32 -11.18 2.62
N VAL A 35 -5.36 -10.49 3.09
CA VAL A 35 -5.22 -9.22 3.82
C VAL A 35 -6.08 -9.21 5.07
N LEU A 36 -5.57 -8.57 6.12
CA LEU A 36 -6.26 -8.30 7.38
C LEU A 36 -6.81 -6.87 7.36
N VAL A 37 -8.11 -6.71 7.57
CA VAL A 37 -8.74 -5.40 7.74
C VAL A 37 -8.33 -4.80 9.09
N GLU A 38 -7.72 -3.61 9.06
CA GLU A 38 -7.31 -2.88 10.27
C GLU A 38 -8.22 -1.69 10.55
N GLU A 39 -8.51 -0.88 9.53
CA GLU A 39 -9.22 0.39 9.71
C GLU A 39 -10.25 0.63 8.60
N ILE A 40 -11.36 1.27 8.97
CA ILE A 40 -12.46 1.58 8.07
C ILE A 40 -12.71 3.08 8.07
N MET A 41 -12.48 3.72 6.92
CA MET A 41 -12.77 5.14 6.70
C MET A 41 -14.13 5.28 6.02
N ARG A 42 -15.19 5.28 6.82
CA ARG A 42 -16.59 5.31 6.33
C ARG A 42 -16.91 6.56 5.52
N ASP A 43 -16.35 7.70 5.92
CA ASP A 43 -16.49 9.00 5.25
C ASP A 43 -15.94 8.97 3.81
N ARG A 44 -14.91 8.15 3.57
CA ARG A 44 -14.23 8.01 2.27
C ARG A 44 -14.66 6.77 1.49
N GLY A 45 -15.46 5.90 2.09
CA GLY A 45 -15.86 4.63 1.48
C GLY A 45 -14.69 3.68 1.22
N ILE A 46 -13.62 3.76 2.03
CA ILE A 46 -12.42 2.92 1.88
C ILE A 46 -12.11 2.13 3.14
N VAL A 47 -11.47 1.00 2.96
CA VAL A 47 -10.95 0.12 4.00
C VAL A 47 -9.44 0.01 3.85
N TYR A 48 -8.71 0.15 4.95
CA TYR A 48 -7.29 -0.14 5.02
C TYR A 48 -7.08 -1.52 5.58
N ALA A 49 -6.41 -2.36 4.79
CA ALA A 49 -6.00 -3.68 5.16
C ALA A 49 -4.48 -3.83 5.02
N ARG A 50 -3.91 -4.88 5.62
CA ARG A 50 -2.50 -5.23 5.46
C ARG A 50 -2.32 -6.66 5.02
N ASN A 51 -1.38 -6.89 4.12
CA ASN A 51 -0.94 -8.23 3.77
C ASN A 51 0.19 -8.71 4.69
N ASP A 52 0.62 -9.97 4.53
CA ASP A 52 1.73 -10.57 5.29
C ASP A 52 3.07 -9.82 5.14
N GLY A 53 3.25 -9.10 4.02
CA GLY A 53 4.40 -8.22 3.78
C GLY A 53 4.30 -6.88 4.49
N ASN A 54 3.31 -6.68 5.37
CA ASN A 54 2.98 -5.44 6.06
C ASN A 54 2.69 -4.26 5.10
N LYS A 55 2.32 -4.55 3.84
CA LYS A 55 1.93 -3.52 2.85
C LYS A 55 0.48 -3.12 3.08
N ILE A 56 0.22 -1.83 2.99
CA ILE A 56 -1.15 -1.29 3.04
C ILE A 56 -1.84 -1.64 1.72
N VAL A 57 -3.02 -2.23 1.83
CA VAL A 57 -3.93 -2.53 0.73
C VAL A 57 -5.24 -1.78 0.97
N THR A 58 -5.57 -0.88 0.06
CA THR A 58 -6.81 -0.10 0.13
C THR A 58 -7.90 -0.79 -0.68
N LEU A 59 -9.06 -0.97 -0.07
CA LEU A 59 -10.22 -1.66 -0.64
C LEU A 59 -11.45 -0.74 -0.58
N ALA A 60 -12.46 -1.03 -1.40
CA ALA A 60 -13.76 -0.40 -1.28
C ALA A 60 -14.47 -0.88 0.01
N LEU A 61 -15.30 -0.01 0.60
CA LEU A 61 -16.14 -0.37 1.74
C LEU A 61 -17.18 -1.42 1.33
N ASP A 62 -16.97 -2.67 1.77
CA ASP A 62 -17.84 -3.81 1.44
C ASP A 62 -18.31 -4.58 2.70
N GLY A 63 -18.96 -3.88 3.64
CA GLY A 63 -19.51 -4.53 4.84
C GLY A 63 -18.47 -5.19 5.77
N LEU A 64 -17.18 -4.95 5.54
CA LEU A 64 -16.06 -5.50 6.31
C LEU A 64 -15.98 -4.89 7.71
N ARG A 65 -15.29 -5.57 8.62
CA ARG A 65 -14.99 -5.12 9.98
C ARG A 65 -13.50 -5.31 10.28
N PRO A 66 -12.91 -4.49 11.18
CA PRO A 66 -11.56 -4.73 11.67
C PRO A 66 -11.41 -6.15 12.23
N GLY A 67 -10.32 -6.82 11.88
CA GLY A 67 -10.06 -8.22 12.24
C GLY A 67 -10.49 -9.24 11.19
N ASP A 68 -11.26 -8.84 10.16
CA ASP A 68 -11.63 -9.74 9.07
C ASP A 68 -10.42 -10.02 8.16
N PHE A 69 -10.22 -11.29 7.80
CA PHE A 69 -9.28 -11.71 6.76
C PHE A 69 -10.03 -11.97 5.45
N LEU A 70 -9.46 -11.54 4.33
CA LEU A 70 -10.03 -11.79 3.01
C LEU A 70 -8.96 -11.89 1.93
N ASN A 71 -9.28 -12.64 0.87
CA ASN A 71 -8.47 -12.69 -0.34
C ASN A 71 -8.86 -11.57 -1.29
N VAL A 72 -7.87 -10.80 -1.72
CA VAL A 72 -8.05 -9.67 -2.62
C VAL A 72 -7.14 -9.80 -3.83
N ARG A 73 -7.65 -9.39 -4.99
CA ARG A 73 -6.88 -9.22 -6.21
C ARG A 73 -6.24 -7.85 -6.19
N ILE A 74 -4.91 -7.76 -6.30
CA ILE A 74 -4.24 -6.45 -6.43
C ILE A 74 -4.46 -5.92 -7.84
N MET A 75 -5.05 -4.73 -7.94
CA MET A 75 -5.43 -4.10 -9.21
C MET A 75 -4.53 -2.93 -9.59
N ASP A 76 -3.95 -2.26 -8.60
CA ASP A 76 -3.09 -1.10 -8.82
C ASP A 76 -2.09 -0.93 -7.67
N ALA A 77 -1.04 -0.15 -7.90
CA ALA A 77 0.06 0.05 -6.96
C ALA A 77 0.62 1.47 -7.02
N THR A 78 0.90 2.01 -5.85
CA THR A 78 1.69 3.24 -5.66
C THR A 78 2.97 2.90 -4.88
N PRO A 79 3.93 3.84 -4.71
CA PRO A 79 5.12 3.57 -3.91
C PRO A 79 4.82 3.21 -2.45
N HIS A 80 3.66 3.60 -1.92
CA HIS A 80 3.35 3.50 -0.49
C HIS A 80 2.20 2.55 -0.15
N GLN A 81 1.36 2.19 -1.12
CA GLN A 81 0.17 1.36 -0.91
C GLN A 81 -0.21 0.61 -2.19
N LEU A 82 -0.90 -0.51 -2.02
CA LEU A 82 -1.57 -1.28 -3.05
C LEU A 82 -3.07 -0.96 -3.05
N LYS A 83 -3.72 -1.16 -4.18
CA LYS A 83 -5.18 -1.11 -4.30
C LYS A 83 -5.68 -2.48 -4.69
N GLY A 84 -6.64 -3.00 -3.94
CA GLY A 84 -7.21 -4.32 -4.16
C GLY A 84 -8.71 -4.29 -4.37
N GLU A 85 -9.22 -5.38 -4.92
CA GLU A 85 -10.65 -5.68 -4.97
C GLU A 85 -10.89 -7.07 -4.38
N ARG A 86 -12.02 -7.24 -3.70
CA ARG A 86 -12.42 -8.52 -3.14
C ARG A 86 -12.71 -9.52 -4.27
N LYS A 87 -12.27 -10.75 -4.09
CA LYS A 87 -12.57 -11.87 -5.00
C LYS A 87 -13.94 -12.49 -4.71
#